data_AF-A0A4Z0GKL7-F1
#
_entry.id   AF-A0A4Z0GKL7-F1
#
_cell.length_a   1.000
_cell.length_b   1.000
_cell.length_c   1.000
_cell.angle_alpha   90.00
_cell.angle_beta   90.00
_cell.angle_gamma   90.00
#
_symmetry.space_group_name_H-M   'P 1'
#
loop_
_entity.id
_entity.type
_entity.pdbx_description
1 polymer ?
#
loop_
_entity_poly.entity_id
_entity_poly.type
_entity_poly.pdbx_seq_one_letter_code
_entity_poly.pdbx_strand_id
1 'polypeptide(L)' 'MSNVISKETLIALGYPKSTAQGIIRQAKAIMVQKGYTLYNNKRLGRVPREVVEMIIGTKVG' A
#
# COMPACT_ATOMS: atom_id res chain seq x y z
N MET A 1 -13.96 1.62 9.06
CA MET A 1 -12.51 1.57 8.78
C MET A 1 -12.31 1.44 7.27
N SER A 2 -11.40 2.20 6.67
CA SER A 2 -11.16 2.11 5.23
C SER A 2 -10.30 0.88 4.90
N ASN A 3 -10.79 -0.02 4.05
CA ASN A 3 -10.07 -1.24 3.63
C ASN A 3 -8.88 -0.96 2.68
N VAL A 4 -8.61 0.31 2.40
CA VAL A 4 -7.54 0.76 1.51
C VAL A 4 -6.63 1.76 2.22
N ILE A 5 -5.35 1.69 1.90
CA ILE A 5 -4.27 2.53 2.41
C ILE A 5 -3.69 3.33 1.25
N SER A 6 -3.41 4.62 1.50
CA SER A 6 -2.60 5.45 0.62
C SER A 6 -1.28 5.82 1.28
N LYS A 7 -0.35 6.42 0.52
CA LYS A 7 0.93 6.90 1.06
C LYS A 7 0.71 7.94 2.17
N GLU A 8 -0.35 8.75 2.08
CA GLU A 8 -0.70 9.76 3.08
C GLU A 8 -1.07 9.11 4.41
N THR A 9 -1.81 8.00 4.40
CA THR A 9 -2.10 7.23 5.61
C THR A 9 -0.83 6.70 6.26
N LEU A 10 0.12 6.19 5.46
CA LEU A 10 1.42 5.74 5.96
C LEU A 10 2.26 6.89 6.54
N ILE A 11 2.23 8.06 5.91
CA ILE A 11 2.91 9.25 6.44
C ILE A 11 2.29 9.68 7.77
N ALA A 12 0.97 9.66 7.88
CA ALA A 12 0.27 9.98 9.13
C ALA A 12 0.60 8.98 10.27
N LEU A 13 0.95 7.73 9.92
CA LEU A 13 1.41 6.72 10.87
C LEU A 13 2.88 6.90 11.30
N GLY A 14 3.59 7.87 10.72
CA GLY A 14 4.99 8.16 11.06
C GLY A 14 6.03 7.60 10.09
N TYR A 15 5.60 6.97 8.99
CA TYR A 15 6.56 6.52 7.97
C TYR A 15 7.10 7.70 7.16
N PRO A 16 8.42 7.76 6.89
CA PRO A 16 8.98 8.72 5.95
C PRO A 16 8.31 8.63 4.58
N LYS A 17 8.18 9.77 3.89
CA LYS A 17 7.54 9.85 2.57
C LYS A 17 8.11 8.84 1.56
N SER A 18 9.42 8.65 1.54
CA SER A 18 10.11 7.68 0.69
C SER A 18 9.69 6.24 1.01
N THR A 19 9.68 5.88 2.30
CA THR A 19 9.25 4.57 2.79
C THR A 19 7.78 4.31 2.46
N ALA A 20 6.91 5.28 2.72
CA ALA A 20 5.49 5.18 2.39
C ALA A 20 5.27 4.93 0.89
N GLN A 21 5.97 5.66 0.02
CA GLN A 21 5.92 5.45 -1.43
C GLN A 21 6.44 4.06 -1.83
N GLY A 22 7.52 3.59 -1.19
CA GLY A 22 8.09 2.27 -1.38
C GLY A 22 7.10 1.16 -1.05
N ILE A 23 6.43 1.25 0.11
CA ILE A 23 5.42 0.29 0.55
C ILE A 23 4.25 0.24 -0.44
N ILE A 24 3.73 1.38 -0.89
CA ILE A 24 2.64 1.41 -1.89
C ILE A 24 3.07 0.76 -3.21
N ARG A 25 4.32 0.99 -3.65
CA ARG A 25 4.84 0.37 -4.87
C ARG A 25 4.96 -1.15 -4.73
N GLN A 26 5.46 -1.63 -3.59
CA GLN A 26 5.55 -3.06 -3.30
C GLN A 26 4.16 -3.71 -3.22
N ALA A 27 3.21 -3.06 -2.54
CA ALA A 27 1.84 -3.55 -2.44
C ALA A 27 1.16 -3.66 -3.80
N LYS A 28 1.36 -2.67 -4.69
CA LYS A 28 0.90 -2.75 -6.08
C LYS A 28 1.51 -3.92 -6.84
N ALA A 29 2.83 -4.12 -6.71
CA ALA A 29 3.51 -5.22 -7.38
C ALA A 29 2.96 -6.58 -6.95
N ILE A 30 2.73 -6.77 -5.64
CA ILE A 30 2.10 -7.98 -5.09
C ILE A 30 0.68 -8.16 -5.65
N MET A 31 -0.11 -7.09 -5.73
CA MET A 31 -1.47 -7.18 -6.30
C MET A 31 -1.46 -7.55 -7.78
N VAL A 32 -0.51 -7.01 -8.56
CA VAL A 32 -0.33 -7.40 -9.97
C VAL A 32 0.09 -8.88 -10.07
N GLN A 33 1.00 -9.35 -9.22
CA GLN A 33 1.41 -10.76 -9.16
C GLN A 33 0.25 -11.70 -8.81
N LYS A 34 -0.69 -11.26 -7.96
CA LYS A 34 -1.92 -11.99 -7.64
C LYS A 34 -2.96 -11.99 -8.78
N GLY A 35 -2.67 -11.34 -9.91
CA GLY A 35 -3.56 -11.28 -11.08
C GLY A 35 -4.43 -10.01 -11.16
N TYR A 36 -4.31 -9.08 -10.22
CA TYR A 36 -5.08 -7.82 -10.23
C TYR A 36 -4.38 -6.75 -11.07
N THR A 37 -4.60 -6.78 -12.38
CA THR A 37 -3.99 -5.86 -13.37
C THR A 37 -4.29 -4.37 -13.11
N LEU A 38 -5.40 -4.07 -12.42
CA LEU A 38 -5.80 -2.71 -12.01
C LEU A 38 -4.67 -1.95 -11.28
N TYR A 39 -3.85 -2.66 -10.50
CA TYR A 39 -2.78 -2.07 -9.70
C TYR A 39 -1.53 -1.67 -10.50
N ASN A 40 -1.46 -2.07 -11.78
CA ASN A 40 -0.44 -1.58 -12.71
C ASN A 40 -0.66 -0.10 -13.09
N ASN A 41 -1.81 0.48 -12.76
CA ASN A 41 -2.10 1.89 -13.06
C ASN A 41 -1.27 2.84 -12.18
N LYS A 42 -0.50 3.72 -12.82
CA LYS A 42 0.31 4.76 -12.15
C LYS A 42 -0.57 5.77 -11.38
N ARG A 43 -1.80 6.03 -11.82
CA ARG A 43 -2.73 6.99 -11.20
C ARG A 43 -3.43 6.44 -9.95
N LEU A 44 -3.43 5.13 -9.74
CA LEU A 44 -4.09 4.51 -8.58
C LEU A 44 -3.22 4.67 -7.32
N GLY A 45 -3.51 5.63 -6.45
CA GLY A 45 -2.69 5.87 -5.25
C GLY A 45 -2.99 4.98 -4.03
N ARG A 46 -3.86 3.97 -4.19
CA ARG A 46 -4.45 3.20 -3.08
C ARG A 46 -4.23 1.71 -3.27
N VAL A 47 -4.02 1.01 -2.17
CA VAL A 47 -3.82 -0.45 -2.11
C VAL A 47 -4.61 -1.04 -0.94
N PRO A 48 -4.96 -2.34 -0.96
CA PRO A 48 -5.65 -2.97 0.17
C PRO A 48 -4.79 -2.93 1.43
N ARG A 49 -5.44 -2.69 2.57
CA ARG A 49 -4.78 -2.66 3.89
C ARG A 49 -4.05 -3.96 4.19
N GLU A 50 -4.68 -5.09 3.92
CA GLU A 50 -4.11 -6.43 4.17
C GLU A 50 -2.75 -6.63 3.51
N VAL A 51 -2.57 -6.12 2.29
CA VAL A 51 -1.31 -6.24 1.55
C VAL A 51 -0.23 -5.37 2.18
N VAL A 52 -0.60 -4.19 2.67
CA VAL A 52 0.31 -3.29 3.38
C VAL A 52 0.73 -3.89 4.72
N GLU A 53 -0.21 -4.45 5.48
CA GLU A 53 0.07 -5.15 6.74
C GLU A 53 0.99 -6.34 6.53
N MET A 54 0.81 -7.08 5.44
CA MET A 54 1.70 -8.19 5.05
C MET A 54 3.13 -7.73 4.76
N ILE A 55 3.33 -6.54 4.18
CA ILE A 55 4.66 -5.97 3.89
C ILE A 55 5.33 -5.48 5.19
N ILE A 56 4.57 -4.80 6.04
CA ILE A 56 5.10 -4.20 7.27
C ILE A 56 5.32 -5.25 8.36
N GLY A 57 4.53 -6.33 8.35
CA GLY A 57 4.55 -7.36 9.40
C GLY A 57 3.80 -6.97 10.66
N THR A 58 2.96 -5.93 10.61
CA THR A 58 2.12 -5.50 11.75
C THR A 58 0.76 -5.00 11.26
N LYS A 59 -0.22 -4.95 12.16
CA LYS A 59 -1.55 -4.42 11.87
C LYS A 59 -1.53 -2.90 11.84
N VAL A 60 -2.20 -2.32 10.85
CA VAL A 60 -2.39 -0.89 10.72
C VAL A 60 -3.75 -0.55 11.34
N GLY A 61 -3.72 0.10 12.51
CA GLY A 61 -4.91 0.48 13.30
C GLY A 61 -6.06 1.11 12.52
#